data_AF-A0A937Q003-F1
#
_entry.id   AF-A0A937Q003-F1
#
_cell.length_a   1.000
_cell.length_b   1.000
_cell.length_c   1.000
_cell.angle_alpha   90.00
_cell.angle_beta   90.00
_cell.angle_gamma   90.00
#
_symmetry.space_group_name_H-M   'P 1'
#
loop_
_entity.id
_entity.type
_entity.pdbx_description
1 polymer ?
#
loop_
_entity_poly.entity_id
_entity_poly.type
_entity_poly.pdbx_seq_one_letter_code
_entity_poly.pdbx_strand_id
1 'polypeptide(L)'
;MAEKALTIYCHCAYYDLVRPEVKSDVLDAIKAGGVQFEAVPDLCRMCADGDPRLKEWAKARPLRIFACYPRAVKWLFHAAGAPLGDQGVEFINMRTGDIESQISNFKLEIRDSKLQDRDLHLKSEISNLKSEIQDGDWVPWFPVIDYDRCQNCKQCYGFCLFGVFQVSEDDKVEVRNPANCKTNCPACAKACPHSAIIFPKYSDGPVNGDEPDEPVHEQEAKVGLGDLLGGDPYGAIRKRGKGAERFSAGAKAGASGFKDMQERLGIPADVLSSLSSAELAGIRRKAGKKGANLRHNDGERSESEDNG
;
A
#
# COMPACT_ATOMS: atom_id res chain seq x y z
N MET A 1 -12.25 24.28 -30.52
CA MET A 1 -13.62 23.94 -30.07
C MET A 1 -13.71 24.42 -28.64
N ALA A 2 -14.73 25.19 -28.27
CA ALA A 2 -14.81 25.79 -26.94
C ALA A 2 -14.88 24.69 -25.87
N GLU A 3 -13.86 24.61 -25.03
CA GLU A 3 -13.81 23.68 -23.90
C GLU A 3 -14.90 24.12 -22.91
N LYS A 4 -15.87 23.24 -22.63
CA LYS A 4 -16.99 23.53 -21.72
C LYS A 4 -16.50 23.39 -20.28
N ALA A 5 -16.89 24.32 -19.40
CA ALA A 5 -16.63 24.17 -17.97
C ALA A 5 -17.37 22.94 -17.40
N LEU A 6 -16.70 22.15 -16.56
CA LEU A 6 -17.26 20.95 -15.96
C LEU A 6 -16.78 20.76 -14.52
N THR A 7 -17.69 20.37 -13.63
CA THR A 7 -17.37 19.87 -12.30
C THR A 7 -17.65 18.38 -12.20
N ILE A 8 -16.74 17.60 -11.63
CA ILE A 8 -16.93 16.17 -11.37
C ILE A 8 -16.96 15.96 -9.86
N TYR A 9 -17.91 15.16 -9.39
CA TYR A 9 -18.00 14.74 -8.00
C TYR A 9 -17.93 13.20 -7.91
N CYS A 10 -16.97 12.69 -7.16
CA CYS A 10 -16.82 11.25 -6.89
C CYS A 10 -17.38 10.91 -5.51
N HIS A 11 -18.42 10.08 -5.44
CA HIS A 11 -19.00 9.68 -4.16
C HIS A 11 -18.15 8.65 -3.38
N CYS A 12 -17.18 7.98 -4.03
CA CYS A 12 -16.38 6.89 -3.47
C CYS A 12 -17.26 5.87 -2.74
N ALA A 13 -18.22 5.28 -3.46
CA ALA A 13 -19.31 4.52 -2.87
C ALA A 13 -18.89 3.13 -2.35
N TYR A 14 -17.79 2.57 -2.84
CA TYR A 14 -17.32 1.23 -2.46
C TYR A 14 -16.36 1.20 -1.26
N TYR A 15 -15.89 2.36 -0.78
CA TYR A 15 -14.90 2.45 0.30
C TYR A 15 -15.12 3.70 1.16
N ASP A 16 -15.14 3.53 2.48
CA ASP A 16 -15.35 4.60 3.47
C ASP A 16 -14.07 5.40 3.76
N LEU A 17 -13.45 5.93 2.71
CA LEU A 17 -12.20 6.72 2.81
C LEU A 17 -12.44 8.23 2.98
N VAL A 18 -13.66 8.67 2.68
CA VAL A 18 -14.10 10.06 2.83
C VAL A 18 -15.25 10.04 3.82
N ARG A 19 -15.18 10.92 4.82
CA ARG A 19 -16.21 11.06 5.85
C ARG A 19 -17.58 11.34 5.21
N PRO A 20 -18.68 10.71 5.66
CA PRO A 20 -20.02 10.93 5.09
C PRO A 20 -20.44 12.40 5.08
N GLU A 21 -20.07 13.15 6.13
CA GLU A 21 -20.40 14.57 6.28
C GLU A 21 -19.71 15.42 5.21
N VAL A 22 -18.43 15.13 4.94
CA VAL A 22 -17.68 15.76 3.84
C VAL A 22 -18.36 15.48 2.49
N LYS A 23 -18.79 14.23 2.27
CA LYS A 23 -19.47 13.84 1.02
C LYS A 23 -20.76 14.65 0.83
N SER A 24 -21.57 14.83 1.87
CA SER A 24 -22.80 15.62 1.81
C SER A 24 -22.52 17.11 1.64
N ASP A 25 -21.59 17.67 2.42
CA ASP A 25 -21.32 19.11 2.45
C ASP A 25 -20.77 19.61 1.11
N VAL A 26 -19.84 18.85 0.51
CA VAL A 26 -19.30 19.15 -0.82
C VAL A 26 -20.40 19.07 -1.87
N LEU A 27 -21.21 18.01 -1.84
CA LEU A 27 -22.27 17.81 -2.82
C LEU A 27 -23.35 18.90 -2.73
N ASP A 28 -23.72 19.30 -1.51
CA ASP A 28 -24.67 20.38 -1.29
C ASP A 28 -24.09 21.75 -1.64
N ALA A 29 -22.78 21.97 -1.44
CA ALA A 29 -22.10 23.15 -1.94
C ALA A 29 -22.11 23.24 -3.48
N ILE A 30 -21.86 22.13 -4.18
CA ILE A 30 -21.93 22.06 -5.65
C ILE A 30 -23.34 22.37 -6.14
N LYS A 31 -24.37 21.77 -5.51
CA LYS A 31 -25.79 22.04 -5.82
C LYS A 31 -26.17 23.51 -5.62
N ALA A 32 -25.87 24.04 -4.43
CA ALA A 32 -26.14 25.44 -4.10
C ALA A 32 -25.39 26.40 -5.05
N GLY A 33 -24.28 25.93 -5.62
CA GLY A 33 -23.51 26.65 -6.60
C GLY A 33 -24.13 26.71 -8.01
N GLY A 34 -25.12 25.88 -8.34
CA GLY A 34 -25.76 25.91 -9.66
C GLY A 34 -24.81 25.62 -10.84
N VAL A 35 -23.63 25.07 -10.58
CA VAL A 35 -22.65 24.73 -11.63
C VAL A 35 -23.10 23.47 -12.39
N GLN A 36 -22.70 23.35 -13.65
CA GLN A 36 -22.81 22.09 -14.38
C GLN A 36 -21.87 21.08 -13.75
N PHE A 37 -22.42 19.98 -13.22
CA PHE A 37 -21.62 18.92 -12.62
C PHE A 37 -22.12 17.53 -12.97
N GLU A 38 -21.20 16.57 -12.92
CA GLU A 38 -21.44 15.14 -13.09
C GLU A 38 -21.08 14.43 -11.78
N ALA A 39 -22.06 13.81 -11.12
CA ALA A 39 -21.83 12.98 -9.94
C ALA A 39 -21.73 11.51 -10.34
N VAL A 40 -20.69 10.84 -9.84
CA VAL A 40 -20.47 9.41 -10.09
C VAL A 40 -20.37 8.63 -8.79
N PRO A 41 -20.81 7.35 -8.76
CA PRO A 41 -20.68 6.53 -7.56
C PRO A 41 -19.22 6.33 -7.18
N ASP A 42 -18.37 6.00 -8.16
CA ASP A 42 -16.97 5.69 -7.91
C ASP A 42 -16.11 5.89 -9.17
N LEU A 43 -15.21 6.88 -9.15
CA LEU A 43 -14.29 7.13 -10.26
C LEU A 43 -13.32 5.95 -10.48
N CYS A 44 -12.96 5.19 -9.45
CA CYS A 44 -12.04 4.05 -9.64
C CYS A 44 -12.73 2.97 -10.48
N ARG A 45 -14.00 2.65 -10.19
CA ARG A 45 -14.79 1.72 -11.00
C ARG A 45 -14.91 2.21 -12.43
N MET A 46 -15.33 3.46 -12.60
CA MET A 46 -15.54 4.08 -13.92
C MET A 46 -14.27 4.08 -14.78
N CYS A 47 -13.10 4.33 -14.16
CA CYS A 47 -11.80 4.25 -14.84
C CYS A 47 -11.41 2.81 -15.18
N ALA A 48 -11.65 1.84 -14.29
CA ALA A 48 -11.37 0.43 -14.56
C ALA A 48 -12.21 -0.12 -15.71
N ASP A 49 -13.47 0.29 -15.79
CA ASP A 49 -14.41 -0.13 -16.83
C ASP A 49 -14.18 0.63 -18.16
N GLY A 50 -13.34 1.66 -18.17
CA GLY A 50 -13.00 2.44 -19.37
C GLY A 50 -14.16 3.29 -19.89
N ASP A 51 -14.97 3.88 -19.01
CA ASP A 51 -16.16 4.63 -19.38
C ASP A 51 -15.84 5.75 -20.42
N PRO A 52 -16.53 5.77 -21.57
CA PRO A 52 -16.26 6.73 -22.65
C PRO A 52 -16.36 8.21 -22.23
N ARG A 53 -17.16 8.54 -21.21
CA ARG A 53 -17.34 9.92 -20.73
C ARG A 53 -16.02 10.53 -20.23
N LEU A 54 -15.10 9.71 -19.71
CA LEU A 54 -13.80 10.17 -19.20
C LEU A 54 -13.01 10.95 -20.26
N LYS A 55 -13.08 10.52 -21.54
CA LYS A 55 -12.37 11.18 -22.64
C LYS A 55 -12.93 12.57 -22.97
N GLU A 56 -14.23 12.76 -22.83
CA GLU A 56 -14.86 14.06 -23.03
C GLU A 56 -14.62 14.97 -21.84
N TRP A 57 -14.70 14.43 -20.63
CA TRP A 57 -14.40 15.16 -19.40
C TRP A 57 -12.96 15.65 -19.34
N ALA A 58 -11.99 14.84 -19.78
CA ALA A 58 -10.58 15.23 -19.83
C ALA A 58 -10.29 16.44 -20.72
N LYS A 59 -11.17 16.76 -21.68
CA LYS A 59 -11.10 17.93 -22.58
C LYS A 59 -11.82 19.17 -22.04
N ALA A 60 -12.65 19.03 -21.01
CA ALA A 60 -13.42 20.15 -20.44
C ALA A 60 -12.48 21.16 -19.76
N ARG A 61 -12.73 22.47 -19.91
CA ARG A 61 -11.96 23.52 -19.22
C ARG A 61 -12.85 24.72 -18.87
N PRO A 62 -12.71 25.32 -17.67
CA PRO A 62 -12.02 24.75 -16.52
C PRO A 62 -12.69 23.42 -16.08
N LEU A 63 -11.87 22.47 -15.66
CA LEU A 63 -12.31 21.18 -15.11
C LEU A 63 -12.01 21.15 -13.62
N ARG A 64 -13.05 20.99 -12.80
CA ARG A 64 -12.92 20.89 -11.35
C ARG A 64 -13.31 19.50 -10.89
N ILE A 65 -12.48 18.85 -10.07
CA ILE A 65 -12.70 17.46 -9.66
C ILE A 65 -12.68 17.36 -8.13
N PHE A 66 -13.83 17.04 -7.55
CA PHE A 66 -14.00 16.70 -6.14
C PHE A 66 -13.88 15.18 -5.98
N ALA A 67 -12.72 14.71 -5.50
CA ALA A 67 -12.41 13.28 -5.43
C ALA A 67 -11.39 12.98 -4.31
N CYS A 68 -10.59 11.92 -4.49
CA CYS A 68 -9.45 11.61 -3.62
C CYS A 68 -8.22 12.43 -4.01
N TYR A 69 -7.03 11.99 -3.58
CA TYR A 69 -5.77 12.70 -3.82
C TYR A 69 -5.53 13.05 -5.30
N PRO A 70 -5.04 14.26 -5.63
CA PRO A 70 -4.85 14.71 -7.00
C PRO A 70 -4.01 13.76 -7.85
N ARG A 71 -2.89 13.29 -7.30
CA ARG A 71 -1.97 12.34 -7.94
C ARG A 71 -2.66 11.01 -8.29
N ALA A 72 -3.51 10.49 -7.40
CA ALA A 72 -4.31 9.29 -7.69
C ALA A 72 -5.30 9.53 -8.84
N VAL A 73 -6.01 10.66 -8.85
CA VAL A 73 -6.99 10.99 -9.89
C VAL A 73 -6.32 11.18 -11.25
N LYS A 74 -5.18 11.90 -11.31
CA LYS A 74 -4.38 12.07 -12.53
C LYS A 74 -4.07 10.72 -13.19
N TRP A 75 -3.54 9.78 -12.41
CA TRP A 75 -3.10 8.49 -12.93
C TRP A 75 -4.23 7.48 -13.14
N LEU A 76 -5.37 7.63 -12.47
CA LEU A 76 -6.61 6.93 -12.80
C LEU A 76 -7.12 7.29 -14.20
N PHE A 77 -7.21 8.59 -14.49
CA PHE A 77 -7.61 9.09 -15.82
C PHE A 77 -6.63 8.67 -16.91
N HIS A 78 -5.32 8.75 -16.62
CA HIS A 78 -4.30 8.24 -17.53
C HIS A 78 -4.47 6.74 -17.81
N ALA A 79 -4.67 5.91 -16.77
CA ALA A 79 -4.86 4.47 -16.92
C ALA A 79 -6.13 4.13 -17.74
N ALA A 80 -7.17 4.95 -17.67
CA ALA A 80 -8.38 4.84 -18.49
C ALA A 80 -8.21 5.35 -19.94
N GLY A 81 -7.01 5.79 -20.34
CA GLY A 81 -6.75 6.34 -21.67
C GLY A 81 -7.37 7.73 -21.90
N ALA A 82 -7.57 8.48 -20.82
CA ALA A 82 -8.13 9.84 -20.83
C ALA A 82 -7.25 10.79 -19.99
N PRO A 83 -5.95 10.94 -20.30
CA PRO A 83 -5.04 11.75 -19.49
C PRO A 83 -5.55 13.18 -19.33
N LEU A 84 -5.51 13.69 -18.09
CA LEU A 84 -5.84 15.07 -17.77
C LEU A 84 -4.69 15.98 -18.22
N GLY A 85 -5.01 17.17 -18.73
CA GLY A 85 -3.99 18.16 -19.10
C GLY A 85 -3.45 18.91 -17.89
N ASP A 86 -2.26 19.49 -18.02
CA ASP A 86 -1.56 20.15 -16.90
C ASP A 86 -2.13 21.53 -16.53
N GLN A 87 -2.95 22.13 -17.41
CA GLN A 87 -3.54 23.45 -17.20
C GLN A 87 -5.07 23.39 -17.19
N GLY A 88 -5.67 24.24 -16.34
CA GLY A 88 -7.12 24.41 -16.22
C GLY A 88 -7.85 23.20 -15.60
N VAL A 89 -7.13 22.34 -14.88
CA VAL A 89 -7.69 21.29 -14.04
C VAL A 89 -7.42 21.64 -12.59
N GLU A 90 -8.46 21.66 -11.77
CA GLU A 90 -8.40 21.93 -10.35
C GLU A 90 -8.88 20.71 -9.57
N PHE A 91 -8.08 20.25 -8.62
CA PHE A 91 -8.40 19.10 -7.77
C PHE A 91 -8.76 19.57 -6.36
N ILE A 92 -9.90 19.08 -5.86
CA ILE A 92 -10.32 19.24 -4.48
C ILE A 92 -10.28 17.87 -3.83
N ASN A 93 -9.26 17.66 -2.98
CA ASN A 93 -9.09 16.42 -2.24
C ASN A 93 -10.05 16.37 -1.06
N MET A 94 -10.96 15.39 -1.07
CA MET A 94 -11.93 15.19 0.00
C MET A 94 -11.41 14.28 1.13
N ARG A 95 -10.23 13.69 0.99
CA ARG A 95 -9.63 12.82 2.03
C ARG A 95 -8.84 13.62 3.06
N THR A 96 -8.12 14.63 2.60
CA THR A 96 -7.25 15.48 3.42
C THR A 96 -7.28 16.91 2.91
N GLY A 97 -7.25 17.88 3.83
CA GLY A 97 -7.32 19.30 3.52
C GLY A 97 -8.39 20.03 4.34
N ASP A 98 -8.30 21.36 4.35
CA ASP A 98 -9.35 22.23 4.87
C ASP A 98 -10.48 22.36 3.84
N ILE A 99 -11.33 21.33 3.82
CA ILE A 99 -12.49 21.24 2.94
C ILE A 99 -13.43 22.43 3.17
N GLU A 100 -13.53 22.96 4.40
CA GLU A 100 -14.38 24.11 4.71
C GLU A 100 -13.89 25.37 3.98
N SER A 101 -12.59 25.64 3.99
CA SER A 101 -11.99 26.74 3.21
C SER A 101 -12.14 26.53 1.71
N GLN A 102 -11.93 25.31 1.21
CA GLN A 102 -12.11 25.00 -0.21
C GLN A 102 -13.56 25.18 -0.67
N ILE A 103 -14.52 24.70 0.11
CA ILE A 103 -15.96 24.91 -0.14
C ILE A 103 -16.31 26.39 -0.06
N SER A 104 -15.75 27.13 0.88
CA SER A 104 -16.01 28.56 1.04
C SER A 104 -15.48 29.35 -0.16
N ASN A 105 -14.26 29.07 -0.61
CA ASN A 105 -13.69 29.67 -1.82
C ASN A 105 -14.54 29.35 -3.05
N PHE A 106 -14.97 28.09 -3.20
CA PHE A 106 -15.87 27.66 -4.27
C PHE A 106 -17.20 28.43 -4.25
N LYS A 107 -17.82 28.61 -3.08
CA LYS A 107 -19.06 29.39 -2.94
C LYS A 107 -18.87 30.87 -3.29
N LEU A 108 -17.70 31.44 -3.04
CA LEU A 108 -17.38 32.84 -3.38
C LEU A 108 -17.24 33.02 -4.89
N GLU A 109 -16.49 32.14 -5.57
CA GLU A 109 -16.31 32.21 -7.03
C GLU A 109 -17.63 32.16 -7.80
N ILE A 110 -18.60 31.40 -7.29
CA ILE A 110 -19.90 31.21 -7.96
C ILE A 110 -20.82 32.41 -7.81
N ARG A 111 -20.70 33.19 -6.72
CA ARG A 111 -21.52 34.41 -6.55
C ARG A 111 -21.26 35.45 -7.66
N ASP A 112 -20.11 35.38 -8.32
CA ASP A 112 -19.77 36.21 -9.48
C ASP A 112 -20.32 35.65 -10.81
N SER A 113 -20.67 34.37 -10.88
CA SER A 113 -21.22 33.71 -12.09
C SER A 113 -22.72 33.43 -11.95
N LYS A 114 -23.57 34.36 -12.40
CA LYS A 114 -25.03 34.16 -12.47
C LYS A 114 -25.43 33.12 -13.52
N LEU A 115 -25.74 31.89 -13.12
CA LEU A 115 -26.53 30.94 -13.91
C LEU A 115 -27.51 30.20 -12.99
N GLN A 116 -28.81 30.32 -13.27
CA GLN A 116 -29.92 29.72 -12.51
C GLN A 116 -30.65 28.64 -13.34
N ASP A 117 -31.32 27.74 -12.59
CA ASP A 117 -32.38 26.80 -12.99
C ASP A 117 -31.99 25.41 -13.49
N ARG A 118 -31.74 24.41 -12.60
CA ARG A 118 -31.99 22.95 -12.83
C ARG A 118 -32.16 22.08 -11.55
N ASP A 119 -32.76 22.61 -10.48
CA ASP A 119 -32.71 22.00 -9.12
C ASP A 119 -33.53 20.68 -8.92
N LEU A 120 -34.46 20.34 -9.83
CA LEU A 120 -35.46 19.28 -9.59
C LEU A 120 -35.10 17.86 -10.08
N HIS A 121 -34.12 17.67 -10.97
CA HIS A 121 -33.79 16.34 -11.54
C HIS A 121 -32.79 15.53 -10.70
N LEU A 122 -32.16 16.16 -9.71
CA LEU A 122 -30.87 15.76 -9.17
C LEU A 122 -30.96 14.96 -7.86
N LYS A 123 -32.04 15.15 -7.09
CA LYS A 123 -32.27 14.40 -5.84
C LYS A 123 -32.57 12.92 -6.12
N SER A 124 -33.18 12.59 -7.25
CA SER A 124 -33.38 11.19 -7.69
C SER A 124 -32.08 10.51 -8.11
N GLU A 125 -31.13 11.24 -8.71
CA GLU A 125 -29.86 10.68 -9.17
C GLU A 125 -28.96 10.25 -7.99
N ILE A 126 -28.92 11.02 -6.90
CA ILE A 126 -28.08 10.70 -5.72
C ILE A 126 -28.59 9.47 -4.96
N SER A 127 -29.91 9.30 -4.87
CA SER A 127 -30.50 8.06 -4.31
C SER A 127 -30.15 6.85 -5.17
N ASN A 128 -29.97 7.04 -6.49
CA ASN A 128 -29.57 5.99 -7.41
C ASN A 128 -28.07 5.66 -7.33
N LEU A 129 -27.20 6.63 -6.99
CA LEU A 129 -25.75 6.39 -6.83
C LEU A 129 -25.41 5.29 -5.81
N LYS A 130 -26.27 5.07 -4.81
CA LYS A 130 -26.12 3.97 -3.84
C LYS A 130 -26.81 2.67 -4.27
N SER A 131 -27.85 2.74 -5.10
CA SER A 131 -28.64 1.57 -5.53
C SER A 131 -28.10 0.87 -6.79
N GLU A 132 -27.19 1.51 -7.54
CA GLU A 132 -26.50 0.93 -8.69
C GLU A 132 -25.36 -0.03 -8.32
N ILE A 133 -25.04 -0.16 -7.02
CA ILE A 133 -24.04 -1.09 -6.52
C ILE A 133 -24.70 -2.46 -6.39
N GLN A 134 -24.44 -3.36 -7.35
CA GLN A 134 -24.89 -4.75 -7.24
C GLN A 134 -24.12 -5.47 -6.13
N ASP A 135 -24.87 -6.05 -5.18
CA ASP A 135 -24.31 -6.92 -4.14
C ASP A 135 -23.62 -8.14 -4.79
N GLY A 136 -22.29 -8.21 -4.65
CA GLY A 136 -21.44 -9.31 -5.14
C GLY A 136 -20.43 -8.92 -6.22
N ASP A 137 -20.49 -7.68 -6.72
CA ASP A 137 -19.73 -7.24 -7.88
C ASP A 137 -18.42 -6.56 -7.46
N TRP A 138 -17.30 -7.08 -7.96
CA TRP A 138 -15.93 -6.69 -7.70
C TRP A 138 -15.71 -5.24 -7.18
N VAL A 139 -15.07 -5.12 -6.00
CA VAL A 139 -14.64 -3.84 -5.45
C VAL A 139 -13.47 -3.32 -6.28
N PRO A 140 -13.51 -2.07 -6.79
CA PRO A 140 -12.49 -1.52 -7.69
C PRO A 140 -11.21 -1.15 -6.93
N TRP A 141 -10.54 -2.19 -6.44
CA TRP A 141 -9.23 -2.18 -5.81
C TRP A 141 -8.19 -2.60 -6.85
N PHE A 142 -7.38 -1.65 -7.31
CA PHE A 142 -6.31 -1.90 -8.26
C PHE A 142 -5.24 -0.80 -8.19
N PRO A 143 -3.99 -1.09 -8.59
CA PRO A 143 -2.95 -0.09 -8.68
C PRO A 143 -3.10 0.77 -9.93
N VAL A 144 -2.64 2.02 -9.86
CA VAL A 144 -2.28 2.85 -11.02
C VAL A 144 -0.81 3.24 -10.92
N ILE A 145 -0.19 3.54 -12.05
CA ILE A 145 1.24 3.87 -12.12
C ILE A 145 1.39 5.37 -12.35
N ASP A 146 2.17 5.99 -11.48
CA ASP A 146 2.69 7.33 -11.65
C ASP A 146 3.91 7.32 -12.55
N TYR A 147 3.72 7.67 -13.82
CA TYR A 147 4.79 7.67 -14.80
C TYR A 147 5.75 8.85 -14.66
N ASP A 148 5.41 9.90 -13.90
CA ASP A 148 6.34 10.99 -13.61
C ASP A 148 7.44 10.52 -12.64
N ARG A 149 7.15 9.49 -11.83
CA ARG A 149 8.09 8.91 -10.85
C ARG A 149 8.63 7.53 -11.23
N CYS A 150 7.93 6.80 -12.09
CA CYS A 150 8.32 5.46 -12.47
C CYS A 150 9.61 5.46 -13.33
N GLN A 151 10.69 4.87 -12.81
CA GLN A 151 11.93 4.65 -13.57
C GLN A 151 11.95 3.32 -14.34
N ASN A 152 10.78 2.69 -14.54
CA ASN A 152 10.64 1.44 -15.29
C ASN A 152 11.54 0.28 -14.81
N CYS A 153 11.80 0.19 -13.50
CA CYS A 153 12.67 -0.85 -12.92
C CYS A 153 12.04 -2.26 -12.85
N LYS A 154 10.77 -2.41 -13.25
CA LYS A 154 10.00 -3.68 -13.33
C LYS A 154 9.84 -4.46 -12.02
N GLN A 155 10.20 -3.89 -10.87
CA GLN A 155 10.04 -4.56 -9.57
C GLN A 155 8.57 -4.86 -9.25
N CYS A 156 7.64 -3.94 -9.57
CA CYS A 156 6.21 -4.15 -9.39
C CYS A 156 5.66 -5.33 -10.22
N TYR A 157 6.16 -5.50 -11.45
CA TYR A 157 5.83 -6.62 -12.32
C TYR A 157 6.34 -7.94 -11.72
N GLY A 158 7.61 -8.00 -11.30
CA GLY A 158 8.19 -9.20 -10.68
C GLY A 158 7.57 -9.57 -9.32
N PHE A 159 7.07 -8.58 -8.57
CA PHE A 159 6.44 -8.80 -7.27
C PHE A 159 5.00 -9.33 -7.38
N CYS A 160 4.27 -8.95 -8.43
CA CYS A 160 2.84 -9.26 -8.52
C CYS A 160 2.59 -10.69 -9.01
N LEU A 161 2.20 -11.57 -8.08
CA LEU A 161 1.82 -12.95 -8.40
C LEU A 161 0.44 -13.10 -9.04
N PHE A 162 -0.36 -12.02 -9.08
CA PHE A 162 -1.74 -12.05 -9.55
C PHE A 162 -1.88 -11.61 -11.02
N GLY A 163 -0.78 -11.33 -11.73
CA GLY A 163 -0.83 -10.99 -13.15
C GLY A 163 -1.53 -9.65 -13.45
N VAL A 164 -1.48 -8.70 -12.52
CA VAL A 164 -2.06 -7.35 -12.69
C VAL A 164 -1.27 -6.53 -13.72
N PHE A 165 0.05 -6.67 -13.69
CA PHE A 165 0.98 -5.92 -14.54
C PHE A 165 1.40 -6.74 -15.78
N GLN A 166 1.70 -6.03 -16.86
CA GLN A 166 2.33 -6.57 -18.06
C GLN A 166 3.40 -5.60 -18.58
N VAL A 167 4.37 -6.11 -19.33
CA VAL A 167 5.34 -5.28 -20.05
C VAL A 167 4.84 -5.07 -21.48
N SER A 168 4.73 -3.81 -21.91
CA SER A 168 4.31 -3.44 -23.27
C SER A 168 5.42 -3.65 -24.29
N GLU A 169 5.11 -3.42 -25.57
CA GLU A 169 6.09 -3.50 -26.67
C GLU A 169 7.22 -2.47 -26.52
N ASP A 170 6.93 -1.31 -25.91
CA ASP A 170 7.90 -0.25 -25.60
C ASP A 170 8.72 -0.53 -24.33
N ASP A 171 8.71 -1.78 -23.85
CA ASP A 171 9.41 -2.24 -22.65
C ASP A 171 8.95 -1.56 -21.34
N LYS A 172 7.74 -0.97 -21.33
CA LYS A 172 7.18 -0.28 -20.16
C LYS A 172 6.20 -1.15 -19.38
N VAL A 173 6.23 -1.04 -18.04
CA VAL A 173 5.23 -1.72 -17.20
C VAL A 173 3.90 -0.97 -17.24
N GLU A 174 2.82 -1.72 -17.46
CA GLU A 174 1.44 -1.23 -17.49
C GLU A 174 0.52 -2.12 -16.64
N VAL A 175 -0.56 -1.53 -16.13
CA VAL A 175 -1.64 -2.28 -15.45
C VAL A 175 -2.63 -2.75 -16.51
N ARG A 176 -2.62 -4.05 -16.83
CA ARG A 176 -3.49 -4.64 -17.87
C ARG A 176 -4.68 -5.40 -17.30
N ASN A 177 -4.52 -6.02 -16.13
CA ASN A 177 -5.59 -6.80 -15.49
C ASN A 177 -5.90 -6.24 -14.09
N PRO A 178 -6.50 -5.03 -13.98
CA PRO A 178 -6.78 -4.41 -12.68
C PRO A 178 -7.67 -5.28 -11.79
N ALA A 179 -8.63 -6.01 -12.38
CA ALA A 179 -9.54 -6.90 -11.66
C ALA A 179 -8.86 -8.09 -10.95
N ASN A 180 -7.67 -8.49 -11.40
CA ASN A 180 -6.93 -9.58 -10.76
C ASN A 180 -6.25 -9.15 -9.45
N CYS A 181 -6.22 -7.85 -9.13
CA CYS A 181 -5.55 -7.40 -7.93
C CYS A 181 -6.26 -7.93 -6.69
N LYS A 182 -5.53 -8.65 -5.83
CA LYS A 182 -6.07 -9.11 -4.56
C LYS A 182 -6.42 -7.89 -3.70
N THR A 183 -7.70 -7.78 -3.33
CA THR A 183 -8.22 -6.71 -2.48
C THR A 183 -7.37 -6.55 -1.22
N ASN A 184 -7.05 -5.30 -0.86
CA ASN A 184 -6.21 -4.93 0.28
C ASN A 184 -4.75 -5.40 0.23
N CYS A 185 -4.21 -5.76 -0.94
CA CYS A 185 -2.79 -6.07 -1.11
C CYS A 185 -2.01 -4.87 -1.72
N PRO A 186 -1.27 -4.07 -0.93
CA PRO A 186 -0.47 -2.94 -1.43
C PRO A 186 0.99 -3.31 -1.71
N ALA A 187 1.32 -4.61 -1.79
CA ALA A 187 2.69 -5.08 -1.66
C ALA A 187 3.62 -4.62 -2.82
N CYS A 188 3.09 -4.52 -4.05
CA CYS A 188 3.83 -3.95 -5.17
C CYS A 188 4.12 -2.44 -5.00
N ALA A 189 3.28 -1.72 -4.24
CA ALA A 189 3.54 -0.31 -3.93
C ALA A 189 4.65 -0.15 -2.90
N LYS A 190 4.67 -1.00 -1.87
CA LYS A 190 5.75 -1.02 -0.88
C LYS A 190 7.09 -1.48 -1.49
N ALA A 191 7.05 -2.32 -2.51
CA ALA A 191 8.24 -2.76 -3.23
C ALA A 191 8.79 -1.70 -4.20
N CYS A 192 8.05 -0.64 -4.52
CA CYS A 192 8.50 0.35 -5.50
C CYS A 192 9.47 1.35 -4.85
N PRO A 193 10.76 1.41 -5.25
CA PRO A 193 11.74 2.31 -4.64
C PRO A 193 11.51 3.79 -4.97
N HIS A 194 10.65 4.07 -5.96
CA HIS A 194 10.29 5.43 -6.39
C HIS A 194 8.89 5.83 -5.96
N SER A 195 8.21 5.01 -5.12
CA SER A 195 6.84 5.22 -4.68
C SER A 195 5.86 5.54 -5.82
N ALA A 196 6.08 4.95 -7.00
CA ALA A 196 5.33 5.24 -8.23
C ALA A 196 4.02 4.47 -8.36
N ILE A 197 3.82 3.38 -7.59
CA ILE A 197 2.58 2.62 -7.62
C ILE A 197 1.60 3.20 -6.60
N ILE A 198 0.41 3.53 -7.06
CA ILE A 198 -0.64 4.17 -6.27
C ILE A 198 -1.85 3.25 -6.17
N PHE A 199 -2.40 3.09 -4.97
CA PHE A 199 -3.69 2.47 -4.72
C PHE A 199 -4.66 3.54 -4.20
N PRO A 200 -5.52 4.14 -5.04
CA PRO A 200 -6.41 5.23 -4.63
C PRO A 200 -7.27 4.93 -3.40
N LYS A 201 -7.58 3.64 -3.21
CA LYS A 201 -8.39 3.14 -2.10
C LYS A 201 -7.62 2.72 -0.84
N TYR A 202 -6.29 2.83 -0.84
CA TYR A 202 -5.49 2.52 0.34
C TYR A 202 -5.62 3.64 1.38
N SER A 203 -5.49 3.32 2.67
CA SER A 203 -5.64 4.29 3.76
C SER A 203 -4.47 5.24 3.84
N ASP A 204 -3.24 4.72 3.79
CA ASP A 204 -2.06 5.48 4.21
C ASP A 204 -1.29 6.10 3.04
N GLY A 205 -0.74 7.30 3.26
CA GLY A 205 0.19 7.93 2.33
C GLY A 205 1.58 7.27 2.37
N PRO A 206 2.37 7.36 1.29
CA PRO A 206 2.04 7.96 -0.02
C PRO A 206 1.38 6.98 -1.00
N VAL A 207 1.14 5.74 -0.57
CA VAL A 207 0.57 4.67 -1.43
C VAL A 207 -0.83 5.02 -1.91
N ASN A 208 -1.60 5.77 -1.11
CA ASN A 208 -2.95 6.22 -1.46
C ASN A 208 -3.02 7.34 -2.51
N GLY A 209 -1.86 7.83 -2.98
CA GLY A 209 -1.75 8.98 -3.88
C GLY A 209 -1.48 10.30 -3.17
N ASP A 210 -1.26 10.30 -1.86
CA ASP A 210 -0.66 11.45 -1.18
C ASP A 210 0.75 11.71 -1.74
N GLU A 211 1.21 12.95 -1.58
CA GLU A 211 2.55 13.29 -2.00
C GLU A 211 3.56 12.53 -1.11
N PRO A 212 4.55 11.86 -1.73
CA PRO A 212 5.65 11.28 -0.97
C PRO A 212 6.40 12.39 -0.22
N ASP A 213 6.96 12.07 0.93
CA ASP A 213 8.09 12.86 1.43
C ASP A 213 9.21 12.84 0.36
N GLU A 214 9.94 13.96 0.23
CA GLU A 214 11.09 14.12 -0.65
C GLU A 214 11.93 12.84 -0.68
N PRO A 215 12.48 12.43 -1.84
CA PRO A 215 13.23 11.20 -1.94
C PRO A 215 14.27 11.19 -0.83
N VAL A 216 14.11 10.27 0.12
CA VAL A 216 15.15 9.90 1.08
C VAL A 216 16.27 9.31 0.23
N HIS A 217 17.09 10.20 -0.34
CA HIS A 217 18.37 9.85 -0.89
C HIS A 217 19.12 9.12 0.23
N GLU A 218 19.22 7.80 0.08
CA GLU A 218 20.28 6.96 0.67
C GLU A 218 20.33 6.83 2.20
N GLN A 219 19.32 7.28 2.95
CA GLN A 219 19.42 7.32 4.43
C GLN A 219 18.81 6.13 5.19
N GLU A 220 18.03 5.24 4.56
CA GLU A 220 17.52 4.02 5.24
C GLU A 220 18.03 2.68 4.63
N ALA A 221 18.98 2.75 3.70
CA ALA A 221 19.72 1.57 3.22
C ALA A 221 21.22 1.60 3.62
N LYS A 222 21.55 2.32 4.70
CA LYS A 222 22.89 2.32 5.33
C LYS A 222 22.95 1.56 6.66
N VAL A 223 22.03 0.63 6.91
CA VAL A 223 22.48 -0.56 7.65
C VAL A 223 23.08 -1.46 6.58
N GLY A 224 24.39 -1.32 6.36
CA GLY A 224 25.08 -2.15 5.38
C GLY A 224 24.76 -3.61 5.66
N LEU A 225 24.42 -4.38 4.63
CA LEU A 225 24.23 -5.83 4.79
C LEU A 225 25.44 -6.47 5.50
N GLY A 226 26.63 -5.87 5.34
CA GLY A 226 27.83 -6.15 6.14
C GLY A 226 27.60 -5.92 7.63
N ASP A 227 27.19 -4.73 8.07
CA ASP A 227 26.97 -4.41 9.48
C ASP A 227 25.89 -5.28 10.13
N LEU A 228 24.81 -5.60 9.39
CA LEU A 228 23.76 -6.48 9.87
C LEU A 228 24.22 -7.96 9.97
N LEU A 229 25.19 -8.36 9.15
CA LEU A 229 25.77 -9.71 9.13
C LEU A 229 27.12 -9.81 9.88
N GLY A 230 27.53 -8.77 10.61
CA GLY A 230 28.77 -8.78 11.40
C GLY A 230 30.07 -8.54 10.61
N GLY A 231 30.00 -7.73 9.56
CA GLY A 231 31.12 -7.27 8.73
C GLY A 231 31.44 -8.19 7.55
N ASP A 232 32.05 -9.35 7.82
CA ASP A 232 32.57 -10.25 6.79
C ASP A 232 31.91 -11.65 6.89
N PRO A 233 30.84 -11.92 6.12
CA PRO A 233 30.17 -13.22 6.15
C PRO A 233 31.10 -14.35 5.70
N TYR A 234 32.02 -14.11 4.76
CA TYR A 234 32.95 -15.12 4.28
C TYR A 234 34.10 -15.36 5.27
N GLY A 235 34.56 -14.32 5.97
CA GLY A 235 35.51 -14.41 7.08
C GLY A 235 34.93 -15.15 8.28
N ALA A 236 33.66 -14.93 8.60
CA ALA A 236 32.94 -15.68 9.63
C ALA A 236 32.82 -17.17 9.26
N ILE A 237 32.55 -17.49 7.98
CA ILE A 237 32.53 -18.87 7.47
C ILE A 237 33.94 -19.49 7.45
N ARG A 238 34.98 -18.74 7.08
CA ARG A 238 36.37 -19.21 7.07
C ARG A 238 36.92 -19.47 8.47
N LYS A 239 36.56 -18.63 9.46
CA LYS A 239 36.94 -18.81 10.88
C LYS A 239 36.20 -19.98 11.53
N ARG A 240 35.02 -20.39 11.02
CA ARG A 240 34.35 -21.63 11.46
C ARG A 240 35.12 -22.91 11.12
N GLY A 241 36.05 -22.86 10.17
CA GLY A 241 36.87 -24.02 9.76
C GLY A 241 38.21 -24.15 10.48
N LYS A 242 38.68 -23.12 11.18
CA LYS A 242 40.02 -23.11 11.81
C LYS A 242 39.94 -22.64 13.26
N GLY A 243 39.78 -23.59 14.19
CA GLY A 243 40.04 -23.34 15.61
C GLY A 243 38.82 -23.28 16.54
N ALA A 244 37.84 -24.18 16.38
CA ALA A 244 36.95 -24.51 17.47
C ALA A 244 36.53 -25.98 17.36
N GLU A 245 36.96 -26.80 18.31
CA GLU A 245 36.31 -28.08 18.58
C GLU A 245 34.82 -27.81 18.77
N ARG A 246 33.99 -28.35 17.87
CA ARG A 246 32.60 -27.93 17.71
C ARG A 246 31.71 -28.27 18.91
N PHE A 247 32.19 -29.01 19.91
CA PHE A 247 31.51 -29.25 21.18
C PHE A 247 32.52 -29.65 22.26
N SER A 248 33.03 -28.71 23.07
CA SER A 248 33.52 -29.05 24.40
C SER A 248 32.33 -29.02 25.37
N ALA A 249 31.96 -30.20 25.87
CA ALA A 249 30.91 -30.39 26.88
C ALA A 249 31.36 -29.89 28.28
N GLY A 250 31.81 -28.64 28.36
CA GLY A 250 32.47 -28.07 29.54
C GLY A 250 32.07 -26.65 29.91
N ALA A 251 31.10 -26.03 29.22
CA ALA A 251 30.58 -24.73 29.65
C ALA A 251 29.42 -24.94 30.63
N LYS A 252 29.69 -24.76 31.93
CA LYS A 252 28.64 -24.63 32.94
C LYS A 252 27.70 -23.50 32.52
N ALA A 253 26.48 -23.85 32.14
CA ALA A 253 25.41 -22.88 31.98
C ALA A 253 25.21 -22.18 33.34
N GLY A 254 25.69 -20.95 33.45
CA GLY A 254 25.34 -20.08 34.57
C GLY A 254 23.83 -19.93 34.63
N ALA A 255 23.28 -19.99 35.85
CA ALA A 255 21.85 -20.03 36.14
C ALA A 255 21.04 -18.78 35.68
N SER A 256 21.64 -17.87 34.90
CA SER A 256 21.04 -16.60 34.46
C SER A 256 20.50 -16.60 33.03
N GLY A 257 20.61 -17.70 32.28
CA GLY A 257 20.28 -17.71 30.84
C GLY A 257 18.82 -17.41 30.49
N PHE A 258 17.87 -17.68 31.38
CA PHE A 258 16.46 -17.45 31.09
C PHE A 258 16.01 -16.01 31.39
N LYS A 259 16.53 -15.41 32.48
CA LYS A 259 16.17 -14.05 32.90
C LYS A 259 16.77 -12.99 31.97
N ASP A 260 18.00 -13.22 31.53
CA ASP A 260 18.72 -12.34 30.59
C ASP A 260 18.04 -12.30 29.21
N MET A 261 17.45 -13.42 28.79
CA MET A 261 16.72 -13.53 27.52
C MET A 261 15.33 -12.86 27.60
N GLN A 262 14.70 -12.89 28.77
CA GLN A 262 13.40 -12.28 29.02
C GLN A 262 13.47 -10.75 28.97
N GLU A 263 14.49 -10.15 29.59
CA GLU A 263 14.73 -8.70 29.58
C GLU A 263 15.08 -8.20 28.17
N ARG A 264 15.91 -8.93 27.43
CA ARG A 264 16.33 -8.56 26.06
C ARG A 264 15.20 -8.60 25.03
N LEU A 265 14.19 -9.44 25.26
CA LEU A 265 13.03 -9.58 24.36
C LEU A 265 11.81 -8.77 24.84
N GLY A 266 11.93 -8.04 25.95
CA GLY A 266 10.86 -7.20 26.49
C GLY A 266 9.60 -7.97 26.87
N ILE A 267 9.73 -9.22 27.33
CA ILE A 267 8.58 -10.08 27.64
C ILE A 267 8.04 -9.72 29.04
N PRO A 268 6.80 -9.22 29.16
CA PRO A 268 6.19 -8.89 30.45
C PRO A 268 6.14 -10.10 31.39
N ALA A 269 6.45 -9.91 32.68
CA ALA A 269 6.62 -10.99 33.66
C ALA A 269 5.32 -11.79 33.92
N ASP A 270 4.17 -11.18 33.64
CA ASP A 270 2.83 -11.75 33.70
C ASP A 270 2.62 -12.90 32.70
N VAL A 271 3.27 -12.87 31.53
CA VAL A 271 3.21 -13.93 30.50
C VAL A 271 3.84 -15.25 30.99
N LEU A 272 4.81 -15.18 31.91
CA LEU A 272 5.40 -16.37 32.53
C LEU A 272 4.59 -16.89 33.71
N SER A 273 3.84 -16.00 34.38
CA SER A 273 2.97 -16.36 35.51
C SER A 273 1.66 -17.02 35.07
N SER A 274 1.27 -16.88 33.79
CA SER A 274 0.12 -17.56 33.20
C SER A 274 0.40 -19.01 32.79
N LEU A 275 1.65 -19.46 32.85
CA LEU A 275 2.02 -20.84 32.54
C LEU A 275 1.68 -21.75 33.73
N SER A 276 0.93 -22.81 33.47
CA SER A 276 0.63 -23.81 34.49
C SER A 276 1.89 -24.58 34.92
N SER A 277 1.89 -25.11 36.14
CA SER A 277 2.96 -25.95 36.66
C SER A 277 3.28 -27.16 35.76
N ALA A 278 2.29 -27.64 35.00
CA ALA A 278 2.43 -28.73 34.04
C ALA A 278 3.21 -28.32 32.78
N GLU A 279 3.00 -27.10 32.29
CA GLU A 279 3.69 -26.56 31.11
C GLU A 279 5.16 -26.25 31.42
N LEU A 280 5.44 -25.68 32.59
CA LEU A 280 6.80 -25.46 33.09
C LEU A 280 7.56 -26.79 33.27
N ALA A 281 6.90 -27.83 33.77
CA ALA A 281 7.48 -29.17 33.87
C ALA A 281 7.71 -29.84 32.50
N GLY A 282 6.89 -29.52 31.49
CA GLY A 282 7.06 -29.99 30.11
C GLY A 282 8.28 -29.37 29.42
N ILE A 283 8.48 -28.06 29.61
CA ILE A 283 9.63 -27.31 29.06
C ILE A 283 10.94 -27.82 29.69
N ARG A 284 10.96 -28.03 31.02
CA ARG A 284 12.12 -28.59 31.75
C ARG A 284 12.45 -30.02 31.32
N ARG A 285 11.44 -30.88 31.08
CA ARG A 285 11.65 -32.25 30.57
C ARG A 285 12.20 -32.27 29.14
N LYS A 286 11.78 -31.36 28.27
CA LYS A 286 12.33 -31.23 26.90
C LYS A 286 13.79 -30.74 26.88
N ALA A 287 14.18 -29.89 27.84
CA ALA A 287 15.57 -29.48 28.01
C ALA A 287 16.48 -30.64 28.47
N GLY A 288 15.99 -31.53 29.34
CA GLY A 288 16.77 -32.68 29.82
C GLY A 288 16.92 -33.85 28.83
N LYS A 289 15.92 -34.09 27.97
CA LYS A 289 15.92 -35.26 27.05
C LYS A 289 16.94 -35.17 25.90
N LYS A 290 17.39 -33.97 25.52
CA LYS A 290 18.42 -33.78 24.49
C LYS A 290 19.84 -34.20 24.95
N GLY A 291 20.07 -34.39 26.25
CA GLY A 291 21.38 -34.79 26.79
C GLY A 291 21.65 -36.30 26.84
N ALA A 292 20.64 -37.16 26.76
CA ALA A 292 20.78 -38.60 27.01
C ALA A 292 20.95 -39.45 25.73
N ASN A 293 20.53 -38.96 24.56
CA ASN A 293 20.45 -39.76 23.33
C ASN A 293 21.72 -39.76 22.46
N LEU A 294 22.84 -39.24 22.97
CA LEU A 294 24.10 -39.07 22.23
C LEU A 294 25.27 -39.92 22.78
N ARG A 295 25.02 -40.93 23.64
CA ARG A 295 26.08 -41.71 24.31
C ARG A 295 26.21 -43.18 23.91
N HIS A 296 25.48 -43.69 22.92
CA HIS A 296 25.55 -45.11 22.51
C HIS A 296 25.65 -45.26 20.98
N ASN A 297 26.79 -44.87 20.42
CA ASN A 297 27.37 -45.52 19.25
C ASN A 297 28.73 -44.85 19.04
N ASP A 298 29.81 -45.54 19.38
CA ASP A 298 31.16 -45.43 18.81
C ASP A 298 32.08 -46.27 19.68
N GLY A 299 32.14 -47.55 19.34
CA GLY A 299 33.01 -48.52 19.97
C GLY A 299 33.32 -49.61 18.96
N GLU A 300 34.17 -49.31 17.98
CA GLU A 300 35.03 -50.32 17.39
C GLU A 300 36.21 -49.74 16.60
N ARG A 301 37.36 -50.38 16.83
CA ARG A 301 38.53 -50.52 15.97
C ARG A 301 39.71 -49.56 16.19
N SER A 302 40.59 -50.04 17.07
CA SER A 302 41.99 -49.70 17.20
C SER A 302 42.79 -49.97 15.91
N GLU A 303 43.71 -49.04 15.63
CA GLU A 303 44.79 -49.11 14.65
C GLU A 303 45.82 -50.20 15.01
N SER A 304 46.45 -50.77 13.97
CA SER A 304 47.85 -51.18 14.01
C SER A 304 48.41 -51.13 12.60
N GLU A 305 49.31 -50.18 12.38
CA GLU A 305 50.18 -50.09 11.21
C GLU A 305 51.22 -51.22 11.21
N ASP A 306 51.65 -51.54 9.99
CA ASP A 306 53.05 -51.71 9.57
C ASP A 306 53.66 -53.11 9.32
N ASN A 307 54.37 -53.15 8.19
CA ASN A 307 55.44 -54.03 7.71
C ASN A 307 55.20 -55.52 7.41
N GLY A 308 55.34 -55.86 6.11
CA GLY A 308 55.57 -57.22 5.61
C GLY A 308 54.94 -57.52 4.26
#